data_AF-A0A535XUZ8-F1
#
_entry.id   AF-A0A535XUZ8-F1
#
_cell.length_a   1.000
_cell.length_b   1.000
_cell.length_c   1.000
_cell.angle_alpha   90.00
_cell.angle_beta   90.00
_cell.angle_gamma   90.00
#
_symmetry.space_group_name_H-M   'P 1'
#
loop_
_entity.id
_entity.type
_entity.pdbx_description
1 polymer ?
#
loop_
_entity_poly.entity_id
_entity_poly.type
_entity_poly.pdbx_seq_one_letter_code
_entity_poly.pdbx_strand_id
1 'polypeptide(L)'
;MTARRAPSRTLGAGLIQLIDDFMSWLLYGYETWLVALLKGVPLFLYVYFLLTYVPNYVYYLVTQYIPFLGFSPDVGFIIAQGVGGGNFLVLIIFAVWTQAARGRRGFAWTLIRLIDFLQMLFVYLLLIPLLAFNMAGGTFVPLPGQNPFPLQALAFGTLVAGLGLASLVYLYFEFRRVTRRDALLAESRSTALQAR
;
A
#
# COMPACT_ATOMS: atom_id res chain seq x y z
N MET A 1 43.38 -19.65 0.79
CA MET A 1 42.17 -18.90 0.39
C MET A 1 40.96 -19.83 0.47
N THR A 2 40.32 -19.91 1.64
CA THR A 2 39.08 -20.65 1.82
C THR A 2 37.91 -19.75 1.48
N ALA A 3 37.22 -20.05 0.37
CA ALA A 3 35.98 -19.39 0.01
C ALA A 3 34.96 -19.62 1.13
N ARG A 4 34.69 -18.58 1.95
CA ARG A 4 33.53 -18.54 2.83
C ARG A 4 32.29 -18.61 1.93
N ARG A 5 31.70 -19.81 1.78
CA ARG A 5 30.32 -19.94 1.29
C ARG A 5 29.46 -19.10 2.23
N ALA A 6 28.89 -18.02 1.71
CA ALA A 6 27.87 -17.27 2.40
C ALA A 6 26.76 -18.26 2.83
N PRO A 7 26.25 -18.18 4.06
CA PRO A 7 25.23 -19.11 4.52
C PRO A 7 24.03 -19.01 3.57
N SER A 8 23.60 -20.18 3.09
CA SER A 8 22.34 -20.39 2.38
C SER A 8 21.23 -19.69 3.16
N ARG A 9 20.87 -18.47 2.77
CA ARG A 9 19.65 -17.84 3.25
C ARG A 9 18.52 -18.68 2.68
N THR A 10 17.68 -19.24 3.54
CA THR A 10 16.44 -19.86 3.10
C THR A 10 15.69 -18.86 2.23
N LEU A 11 15.03 -19.35 1.17
CA LEU A 11 14.37 -18.52 0.16
C LEU A 11 13.45 -17.45 0.80
N GLY A 12 12.77 -17.80 1.89
CA GLY A 12 11.95 -16.88 2.68
C GLY A 12 12.72 -15.74 3.35
N ALA A 13 13.90 -16.01 3.95
CA ALA A 13 14.73 -14.96 4.55
C ALA A 13 15.27 -13.99 3.48
N GLY A 14 15.57 -14.50 2.28
CA GLY A 14 15.96 -13.67 1.14
C GLY A 14 14.84 -12.73 0.67
N LEU A 15 13.61 -13.23 0.60
CA LEU A 15 12.43 -12.43 0.23
C LEU A 15 12.11 -11.35 1.27
N ILE A 16 12.10 -11.70 2.56
CA ILE A 16 11.84 -10.73 3.64
C ILE A 16 12.85 -9.59 3.57
N GLN A 17 14.13 -9.91 3.39
CA GLN A 17 15.16 -8.88 3.28
C GLN A 17 15.00 -8.01 2.04
N LEU A 18 14.64 -8.61 0.89
CA LEU A 18 14.36 -7.84 -0.33
C LEU A 18 13.21 -6.84 -0.11
N ILE A 19 12.13 -7.27 0.56
CA ILE A 19 11.00 -6.38 0.87
C ILE A 19 11.43 -5.30 1.86
N ASP A 20 12.20 -5.66 2.89
CA ASP A 20 12.71 -4.72 3.89
C ASP A 20 13.57 -3.61 3.25
N ASP A 21 14.48 -4.00 2.35
CA ASP A 21 15.34 -3.08 1.59
C ASP A 21 14.53 -2.22 0.62
N PHE A 22 13.59 -2.85 -0.12
CA PHE A 22 12.69 -2.15 -1.05
C PHE A 22 11.86 -1.09 -0.32
N MET A 23 11.22 -1.44 0.80
CA MET A 23 10.41 -0.51 1.57
C MET A 23 11.23 0.57 2.25
N SER A 24 12.46 0.25 2.68
CA SER A 24 13.37 1.27 3.22
C SER A 24 13.73 2.32 2.16
N TRP A 25 14.00 1.90 0.92
CA TRP A 25 14.18 2.83 -0.19
C TRP A 25 12.89 3.58 -0.53
N LEU A 26 11.77 2.86 -0.62
CA LEU A 26 10.48 3.45 -1.02
C LEU A 26 10.02 4.50 0.00
N LEU A 27 10.22 4.30 1.29
CA LEU A 27 9.74 5.22 2.32
C LEU A 27 10.72 6.36 2.63
N TYR A 28 12.03 6.12 2.51
CA TYR A 28 13.05 7.05 3.03
C TYR A 28 14.18 7.39 2.05
N GLY A 29 14.22 6.72 0.90
CA GLY A 29 15.25 6.91 -0.11
C GLY A 29 15.01 8.14 -0.99
N TYR A 30 16.03 8.49 -1.78
CA TYR A 30 15.89 9.50 -2.82
C TYR A 30 14.94 9.01 -3.90
N GLU A 31 14.07 9.90 -4.37
CA GLU A 31 13.03 9.59 -5.35
C GLU A 31 12.99 10.58 -6.50
N THR A 32 12.52 10.10 -7.65
CA THR A 32 12.15 10.95 -8.78
C THR A 32 10.72 11.44 -8.61
N TRP A 33 10.33 12.46 -9.39
CA TRP A 33 8.96 12.97 -9.38
C TRP A 33 7.91 11.87 -9.66
N LEU A 34 8.22 10.94 -10.56
CA LEU A 34 7.30 9.86 -10.91
C LEU A 34 7.13 8.87 -9.75
N VAL A 35 8.22 8.53 -9.07
CA VAL A 35 8.19 7.69 -7.86
C VAL A 35 7.38 8.37 -6.75
N ALA A 36 7.54 9.68 -6.57
CA ALA A 36 6.77 10.46 -5.61
C ALA A 36 5.25 10.44 -5.95
N LEU A 37 4.88 10.62 -7.22
CA LEU A 37 3.48 10.54 -7.65
C LEU A 37 2.88 9.15 -7.45
N LEU A 38 3.64 8.11 -7.82
CA LEU A 38 3.20 6.73 -7.65
C LEU A 38 3.01 6.39 -6.16
N LYS A 39 3.70 7.03 -5.22
CA LYS A 39 3.40 6.84 -3.79
C LYS A 39 2.24 7.73 -3.33
N GLY A 40 2.31 9.01 -3.66
CA GLY A 40 1.43 10.05 -3.14
C GLY A 40 -0.02 9.88 -3.57
N VAL A 41 -0.29 9.58 -4.84
CA VAL A 41 -1.66 9.42 -5.34
C VAL A 41 -2.34 8.20 -4.71
N PRO A 42 -1.75 7.00 -4.69
CA PRO A 42 -2.29 5.86 -3.97
C PRO A 42 -2.46 6.09 -2.47
N LEU A 43 -1.51 6.76 -1.81
CA LEU A 43 -1.64 7.10 -0.40
C LEU A 43 -2.83 8.03 -0.16
N PHE A 44 -3.01 9.05 -1.00
CA PHE A 44 -4.17 9.93 -0.93
C PHE A 44 -5.48 9.15 -1.10
N LEU A 45 -5.57 8.27 -2.11
CA LEU A 45 -6.76 7.46 -2.35
C LEU A 45 -7.05 6.50 -1.18
N TYR A 46 -6.01 5.93 -0.56
CA TYR A 46 -6.15 5.10 0.63
C TYR A 46 -6.70 5.88 1.83
N VAL A 47 -6.12 7.06 2.12
CA VAL A 47 -6.59 7.94 3.21
C VAL A 47 -8.02 8.39 2.94
N TYR A 48 -8.31 8.83 1.73
CA TYR A 48 -9.65 9.22 1.31
C TYR A 48 -10.65 8.07 1.49
N PHE A 49 -10.28 6.85 1.09
CA PHE A 49 -11.12 5.67 1.26
C PHE A 49 -11.42 5.39 2.73
N LEU A 50 -10.41 5.40 3.60
CA LEU A 50 -10.59 5.14 5.02
C LEU A 50 -11.42 6.21 5.73
N LEU A 51 -11.25 7.48 5.36
CA LEU A 51 -11.92 8.59 6.04
C LEU A 51 -13.31 8.90 5.50
N THR A 52 -13.62 8.50 4.26
CA THR A 52 -14.90 8.85 3.64
C THR A 52 -15.69 7.62 3.20
N TYR A 53 -15.09 6.70 2.44
CA TYR A 53 -15.81 5.53 1.93
C TYR A 53 -16.16 4.52 3.02
N VAL A 54 -15.22 4.19 3.91
CA VAL A 54 -15.48 3.22 4.99
C VAL A 54 -16.59 3.71 5.92
N PRO A 55 -16.57 4.96 6.45
CA PRO A 55 -17.68 5.51 7.22
C PRO A 55 -19.01 5.48 6.45
N ASN A 56 -18.99 5.82 5.16
CA ASN A 56 -20.19 5.81 4.32
C ASN A 56 -20.76 4.39 4.14
N TYR A 57 -19.92 3.39 3.94
CA TYR A 57 -20.37 1.99 3.89
C TYR A 57 -20.93 1.53 5.23
N VAL A 58 -20.30 1.90 6.35
CA VAL A 58 -20.83 1.59 7.68
C VAL A 58 -22.19 2.25 7.90
N TYR A 59 -22.36 3.51 7.49
CA TYR A 59 -23.64 4.21 7.55
C TYR A 59 -24.74 3.41 6.84
N TYR A 60 -24.53 3.05 5.57
CA TYR A 60 -25.52 2.27 4.83
C TYR A 60 -25.72 0.87 5.40
N LEU A 61 -24.65 0.24 5.89
CA LEU A 61 -24.73 -1.09 6.48
C LEU A 61 -25.67 -1.11 7.69
N VAL A 62 -25.53 -0.15 8.61
CA VAL A 62 -26.30 -0.13 9.86
C VAL A 62 -27.70 0.48 9.74
N THR A 63 -27.96 1.27 8.69
CA THR A 63 -29.27 1.91 8.46
C THR A 63 -30.12 1.17 7.43
N GLN A 64 -29.54 0.55 6.40
CA GLN A 64 -30.28 -0.01 5.26
C GLN A 64 -30.06 -1.51 5.08
N TYR A 65 -28.82 -1.99 5.15
CA TYR A 65 -28.51 -3.36 4.69
C TYR A 65 -28.61 -4.44 5.76
N ILE A 66 -28.44 -4.11 7.05
CA ILE A 66 -28.63 -5.06 8.15
C ILE A 66 -30.06 -4.90 8.71
N PRO A 67 -31.00 -5.80 8.37
CA PRO A 67 -32.42 -5.58 8.65
C PRO A 67 -32.76 -5.52 10.14
N PHE A 68 -31.97 -6.19 10.98
CA PHE A 68 -32.18 -6.23 12.43
C PHE A 68 -31.53 -5.07 13.19
N LEU A 69 -30.66 -4.27 12.55
CA LEU A 69 -30.16 -3.03 13.14
C LEU A 69 -31.14 -1.89 12.84
N GLY A 70 -31.40 -1.64 11.56
CA GLY A 70 -32.41 -0.67 11.10
C GLY A 70 -32.32 0.68 11.81
N PHE A 71 -31.12 1.14 12.14
CA PHE A 71 -30.95 2.34 12.96
C PHE A 71 -31.48 3.57 12.25
N SER A 72 -31.93 4.56 13.03
CA SER A 72 -32.31 5.85 12.47
C SER A 72 -31.11 6.51 11.76
N PRO A 73 -31.36 7.39 10.77
CA PRO A 73 -30.30 8.15 10.10
C PRO A 73 -29.35 8.86 11.08
N ASP A 74 -29.88 9.43 12.16
CA ASP A 74 -29.07 10.14 13.17
C ASP A 74 -28.11 9.19 13.91
N VAL A 75 -28.58 8.02 14.33
CA VAL A 75 -27.75 7.01 14.99
C VAL A 75 -26.72 6.46 14.02
N GLY A 76 -27.11 6.18 12.78
CA GLY A 76 -26.20 5.77 11.71
C GLY A 76 -25.10 6.79 11.45
N PHE A 77 -25.44 8.09 11.44
CA PHE A 77 -24.47 9.17 11.27
C PHE A 77 -23.46 9.21 12.41
N ILE A 78 -23.90 9.13 13.67
CA ILE A 78 -23.01 9.10 14.84
C ILE A 78 -22.04 7.92 14.75
N ILE A 79 -22.53 6.72 14.42
CA ILE A 79 -21.70 5.52 14.25
C ILE A 79 -20.65 5.73 13.15
N ALA A 80 -21.07 6.23 11.98
CA ALA A 80 -20.18 6.49 10.86
C ALA A 80 -19.08 7.50 11.22
N GLN A 81 -19.42 8.59 11.91
CA GLN A 81 -18.43 9.57 12.37
C GLN A 81 -17.46 8.97 13.40
N GLY A 82 -17.95 8.11 14.30
CA GLY A 82 -17.10 7.36 15.22
C GLY A 82 -16.08 6.49 14.50
N VAL A 83 -16.50 5.79 13.44
CA VAL A 83 -15.60 5.00 12.57
C VAL A 83 -14.60 5.91 11.84
N GLY A 84 -15.04 7.04 11.29
CA GLY A 84 -14.16 8.01 10.64
C GLY A 84 -13.07 8.54 11.57
N GLY A 85 -13.45 8.94 12.79
CA GLY A 85 -12.52 9.38 13.83
C GLY A 85 -11.55 8.26 14.27
N GLY A 86 -12.06 7.04 14.44
CA GLY A 86 -11.23 5.87 14.75
C GLY A 86 -10.20 5.57 13.66
N ASN A 87 -10.61 5.60 12.38
CA ASN A 87 -9.71 5.41 11.24
C ASN A 87 -8.64 6.50 11.19
N PHE A 88 -9.00 7.76 11.46
CA PHE A 88 -8.03 8.85 11.54
C PHE A 88 -6.98 8.63 12.63
N LEU A 89 -7.40 8.18 13.82
CA LEU A 89 -6.46 7.85 14.89
C LEU A 89 -5.51 6.71 14.50
N VAL A 90 -6.02 5.65 13.87
CA VAL A 90 -5.20 4.54 13.37
C VAL A 90 -4.18 5.01 12.33
N LEU A 91 -4.57 5.91 11.41
CA LEU A 91 -3.66 6.51 10.44
C LEU A 91 -2.53 7.29 11.10
N ILE A 92 -2.80 8.03 12.17
CA ILE A 92 -1.76 8.73 12.95
C ILE A 92 -0.79 7.72 13.57
N ILE A 93 -1.30 6.65 14.19
CA ILE A 93 -0.46 5.60 14.80
C ILE A 93 0.45 4.97 13.74
N PHE A 94 -0.09 4.59 12.59
CA PHE A 94 0.71 4.02 11.50
C PHE A 94 1.73 5.01 10.97
N ALA A 95 1.37 6.27 10.74
CA ALA A 95 2.33 7.29 10.31
C ALA A 95 3.50 7.42 11.30
N VAL A 96 3.22 7.45 12.60
CA VAL A 96 4.26 7.51 13.65
C VAL A 96 5.12 6.24 13.65
N TRP A 97 4.52 5.05 13.52
CA TRP A 97 5.25 3.78 13.48
C TRP A 97 6.16 3.65 12.27
N THR A 98 5.66 4.01 11.08
CA THR A 98 6.45 4.06 9.85
C THR A 98 7.62 5.01 10.07
N GLN A 99 7.40 6.25 10.48
CA GLN A 99 8.51 7.19 10.75
C GLN A 99 9.49 6.67 11.81
N ALA A 100 9.01 6.04 12.88
CA ALA A 100 9.85 5.46 13.93
C ALA A 100 10.73 4.30 13.42
N ALA A 101 10.30 3.58 12.36
CA ALA A 101 11.08 2.50 11.77
C ALA A 101 12.25 2.98 10.89
N ARG A 102 12.32 4.28 10.57
CA ARG A 102 13.36 4.85 9.71
C ARG A 102 14.77 4.56 10.26
N GLY A 103 15.60 3.92 9.44
CA GLY A 103 16.99 3.59 9.77
C GLY A 103 17.16 2.51 10.84
N ARG A 104 16.07 1.93 11.37
CA ARG A 104 16.11 0.90 12.41
C ARG A 104 16.03 -0.51 11.82
N ARG A 105 16.83 -1.42 12.38
CA ARG A 105 16.88 -2.84 12.03
C ARG A 105 16.41 -3.70 13.20
N GLY A 106 15.85 -4.86 12.89
CA GLY A 106 15.32 -5.80 13.87
C GLY A 106 13.90 -6.24 13.52
N PHE A 107 13.46 -7.35 14.10
CA PHE A 107 12.21 -8.02 13.74
C PHE A 107 10.99 -7.08 13.71
N ALA A 108 10.78 -6.28 14.77
CA ALA A 108 9.64 -5.37 14.86
C ALA A 108 9.65 -4.27 13.77
N TRP A 109 10.82 -3.70 13.48
CA TRP A 109 10.96 -2.66 12.46
C TRP A 109 10.78 -3.22 11.04
N THR A 110 11.28 -4.43 10.80
CA THR A 110 11.03 -5.15 9.55
C THR A 110 9.55 -5.52 9.41
N LEU A 111 8.88 -5.92 10.49
CA LEU A 111 7.45 -6.21 10.48
C LEU A 111 6.61 -4.99 10.06
N ILE A 112 6.93 -3.79 10.58
CA ILE A 112 6.27 -2.55 10.17
C ILE A 112 6.40 -2.35 8.65
N ARG A 113 7.61 -2.49 8.10
CA ARG A 113 7.84 -2.34 6.66
C ARG A 113 7.16 -3.42 5.82
N LEU A 114 7.06 -4.65 6.32
CA LEU A 114 6.27 -5.71 5.68
C LEU A 114 4.78 -5.36 5.66
N ILE A 115 4.25 -4.80 6.75
CA ILE A 115 2.86 -4.33 6.81
C ILE A 115 2.65 -3.19 5.81
N ASP A 116 3.54 -2.20 5.76
CA ASP A 116 3.50 -1.11 4.78
C ASP A 116 3.52 -1.64 3.34
N PHE A 117 4.33 -2.68 3.07
CA PHE A 117 4.38 -3.34 1.76
C PHE A 117 3.05 -4.01 1.40
N LEU A 118 2.46 -4.77 2.33
CA LEU A 118 1.17 -5.41 2.12
C LEU A 118 0.06 -4.38 1.91
N GLN A 119 0.09 -3.26 2.65
CA GLN A 119 -0.82 -2.14 2.43
C GLN A 119 -0.65 -1.54 1.04
N MET A 120 0.58 -1.31 0.59
CA MET A 120 0.85 -0.83 -0.76
C MET A 120 0.27 -1.81 -1.80
N LEU A 121 0.51 -3.12 -1.66
CA LEU A 121 -0.06 -4.11 -2.58
C LEU A 121 -1.59 -4.09 -2.58
N PHE A 122 -2.22 -4.05 -1.39
CA PHE A 122 -3.66 -3.93 -1.25
C PHE A 122 -4.19 -2.68 -1.96
N VAL A 123 -3.54 -1.53 -1.79
CA VAL A 123 -3.99 -0.28 -2.40
C VAL A 123 -3.93 -0.36 -3.93
N TYR A 124 -2.78 -0.77 -4.45
CA TYR A 124 -2.53 -0.80 -5.90
C TYR A 124 -3.34 -1.86 -6.63
N LEU A 125 -3.49 -3.05 -6.04
CA LEU A 125 -4.05 -4.21 -6.73
C LEU A 125 -5.51 -4.47 -6.40
N LEU A 126 -6.03 -3.91 -5.30
CA LEU A 126 -7.40 -4.17 -4.85
C LEU A 126 -8.19 -2.88 -4.64
N LEU A 127 -7.73 -1.95 -3.80
CA LEU A 127 -8.52 -0.78 -3.44
C LEU A 127 -8.77 0.16 -4.62
N ILE A 128 -7.72 0.57 -5.34
CA ILE A 128 -7.88 1.49 -6.48
C ILE A 128 -8.69 0.83 -7.60
N PRO A 129 -8.44 -0.45 -7.98
CA PRO A 129 -9.30 -1.17 -8.92
C PRO A 129 -10.76 -1.27 -8.46
N LEU A 130 -11.01 -1.51 -7.17
CA LEU A 130 -12.35 -1.54 -6.59
C LEU A 130 -13.05 -0.18 -6.69
N LEU A 131 -12.33 0.92 -6.40
CA LEU A 131 -12.86 2.27 -6.56
C LEU A 131 -13.21 2.55 -8.02
N ALA A 132 -12.33 2.18 -8.96
CA ALA A 132 -12.59 2.32 -10.38
C ALA A 132 -13.83 1.51 -10.82
N PHE A 133 -13.93 0.26 -10.37
CA PHE A 133 -15.10 -0.59 -10.61
C PHE A 133 -16.39 0.07 -10.10
N ASN A 134 -16.38 0.61 -8.87
CA ASN A 134 -17.54 1.32 -8.31
C ASN A 134 -17.88 2.60 -9.10
N MET A 135 -16.88 3.38 -9.51
CA MET A 135 -17.08 4.59 -10.32
C MET A 135 -17.69 4.28 -11.70
N ALA A 136 -17.41 3.12 -12.27
CA ALA A 136 -17.99 2.65 -13.52
C ALA A 136 -19.37 1.97 -13.36
N GLY A 137 -19.99 2.07 -12.17
CA GLY A 137 -21.34 1.56 -11.90
C GLY A 137 -21.37 0.10 -11.44
N GLY A 138 -20.22 -0.51 -11.17
CA GLY A 138 -20.15 -1.82 -10.54
C GLY A 138 -20.48 -1.77 -9.05
N THR A 139 -21.10 -2.81 -8.51
CA THR A 139 -21.38 -2.91 -7.07
C THR A 139 -21.38 -4.36 -6.61
N PHE A 140 -20.91 -4.59 -5.39
CA PHE A 140 -21.03 -5.89 -4.72
C PHE A 140 -22.32 -6.01 -3.90
N VAL A 141 -23.08 -4.92 -3.78
CA VAL A 141 -24.35 -4.84 -3.05
C VAL A 141 -25.40 -4.25 -4.00
N PRO A 142 -25.91 -5.05 -4.97
CA PRO A 142 -26.88 -4.58 -5.94
C PRO A 142 -28.25 -4.31 -5.30
N LEU A 143 -28.92 -3.25 -5.74
CA LEU A 143 -30.35 -3.08 -5.49
C LEU A 143 -31.16 -3.93 -6.49
N PRO A 144 -32.43 -4.26 -6.18
CA PRO A 144 -33.29 -5.02 -7.09
C PRO A 144 -33.34 -4.36 -8.49
N GLY A 145 -33.08 -5.16 -9.53
CA GLY A 145 -33.09 -4.69 -10.93
C GLY A 145 -31.77 -4.08 -11.43
N GLN A 146 -30.74 -3.96 -10.58
CA GLN A 146 -29.42 -3.52 -11.03
C GLN A 146 -28.56 -4.70 -11.50
N ASN A 147 -27.76 -4.49 -12.55
CA ASN A 147 -26.67 -5.40 -12.89
C ASN A 147 -25.45 -5.05 -12.02
N PRO A 148 -25.03 -5.91 -11.07
CA PRO A 148 -23.89 -5.62 -10.20
C PRO A 148 -22.54 -5.56 -10.93
N PHE A 149 -22.41 -6.27 -12.05
CA PHE A 149 -21.15 -6.42 -12.78
C PHE A 149 -21.32 -6.05 -14.27
N PRO A 150 -21.62 -4.78 -14.58
CA PRO A 150 -21.67 -4.36 -15.97
C PRO A 150 -20.29 -4.52 -16.60
N LEU A 151 -20.24 -4.94 -17.87
CA LEU A 151 -18.99 -5.25 -18.57
C LEU A 151 -18.00 -4.08 -18.54
N GLN A 152 -18.51 -2.84 -18.66
CA GLN A 152 -17.72 -1.62 -18.54
C GLN A 152 -17.01 -1.50 -17.19
N ALA A 153 -17.68 -1.80 -16.08
CA ALA A 153 -17.08 -1.73 -14.76
C ALA A 153 -16.02 -2.81 -14.56
N LEU A 154 -16.28 -4.03 -15.02
CA LEU A 154 -15.29 -5.11 -14.99
C LEU A 154 -14.05 -4.76 -15.82
N ALA A 155 -14.25 -4.25 -17.04
CA ALA A 155 -13.16 -3.84 -17.92
C ALA A 155 -12.34 -2.70 -17.30
N PHE A 156 -13.01 -1.68 -16.75
CA PHE A 156 -12.34 -0.53 -16.16
C PHE A 156 -11.57 -0.91 -14.88
N GLY A 157 -12.17 -1.70 -13.99
CA GLY A 157 -11.49 -2.22 -12.79
C GLY A 157 -10.27 -3.08 -13.14
N THR A 158 -10.40 -3.97 -14.13
CA THR A 158 -9.29 -4.83 -14.60
C THR A 158 -8.17 -4.01 -15.21
N LEU A 159 -8.49 -3.01 -16.03
CA LEU A 159 -7.51 -2.10 -16.63
C LEU A 159 -6.72 -1.35 -15.55
N VAL A 160 -7.41 -0.82 -14.55
CA VAL A 160 -6.78 -0.10 -13.44
C VAL A 160 -5.92 -1.04 -12.58
N ALA A 161 -6.32 -2.29 -12.37
CA ALA A 161 -5.48 -3.29 -11.71
C ALA A 161 -4.19 -3.58 -12.50
N GLY A 162 -4.29 -3.66 -13.83
CA GLY A 162 -3.13 -3.80 -14.72
C GLY A 162 -2.16 -2.63 -14.63
N LEU A 163 -2.67 -1.39 -14.57
CA LEU A 163 -1.86 -0.19 -14.36
C LEU A 163 -1.22 -0.16 -12.96
N GLY A 164 -1.93 -0.64 -11.93
CA GLY A 164 -1.39 -0.82 -10.60
C GLY A 164 -0.21 -1.78 -10.59
N LEU A 165 -0.34 -2.94 -11.25
CA LEU A 165 0.74 -3.91 -11.40
C LEU A 165 1.94 -3.32 -12.17
N ALA A 166 1.69 -2.64 -13.29
CA ALA A 166 2.74 -1.99 -14.08
C ALA A 166 3.52 -0.96 -13.24
N SER A 167 2.82 -0.21 -12.39
CA SER A 167 3.43 0.76 -11.48
C SER A 167 4.33 0.09 -10.44
N LEU A 168 3.89 -1.03 -9.86
CA LEU A 168 4.72 -1.81 -8.92
C LEU A 168 5.98 -2.37 -9.59
N VAL A 169 5.85 -2.86 -10.83
CA VAL A 169 6.98 -3.34 -11.62
C VAL A 169 7.97 -2.20 -11.90
N TYR A 170 7.47 -1.02 -12.27
CA TYR A 170 8.30 0.17 -12.46
C TYR A 170 9.06 0.54 -11.18
N LEU A 171 8.37 0.60 -10.02
CA LEU A 171 9.00 0.89 -8.73
C LEU A 171 10.09 -0.12 -8.39
N TYR A 172 9.86 -1.40 -8.66
CA TYR A 172 10.87 -2.43 -8.44
C TYR A 172 12.10 -2.24 -9.34
N PHE A 173 11.92 -1.92 -10.62
CA PHE A 173 13.05 -1.66 -11.50
C PHE A 173 13.84 -0.40 -11.09
N GLU A 174 13.16 0.66 -10.66
CA GLU A 174 13.83 1.86 -10.18
C GLU A 174 14.60 1.59 -8.87
N PHE A 175 14.03 0.82 -7.94
CA PHE A 175 14.75 0.33 -6.75
C PHE A 175 16.04 -0.41 -7.13
N ARG A 176 15.95 -1.34 -8.09
CA ARG A 176 17.12 -2.12 -8.55
C ARG A 176 18.16 -1.23 -9.22
N ARG A 177 17.73 -0.22 -9.98
CA ARG A 177 18.62 0.76 -10.62
C ARG A 177 19.38 1.59 -9.57
N VAL A 178 18.68 2.13 -8.58
CA VAL A 178 19.28 2.93 -7.50
C VAL A 178 20.25 2.07 -6.67
N THR A 179 19.83 0.88 -6.26
CA THR A 179 20.67 -0.03 -5.45
C THR A 179 21.97 -0.40 -6.19
N ARG A 180 21.91 -0.66 -7.50
CA ARG A 180 23.10 -0.93 -8.32
C ARG A 180 24.03 0.28 -8.39
N ARG A 181 23.47 1.47 -8.60
CA ARG A 181 24.25 2.72 -8.65
C ARG A 181 24.98 2.96 -7.32
N ASP A 182 24.30 2.77 -6.20
CA ASP A 182 24.88 2.96 -4.88
C ASP A 182 25.99 1.94 -4.58
N ALA A 183 25.81 0.68 -5.03
CA ALA A 183 26.86 -0.35 -4.92
C ALA A 183 28.13 0.03 -5.69
N LEU A 184 28.01 0.53 -6.93
CA LEU A 184 29.15 0.98 -7.74
C LEU A 184 29.85 2.21 -7.12
N LEU A 185 29.07 3.14 -6.55
CA LEU A 185 29.62 4.29 -5.83
C LEU A 185 30.36 3.87 -4.55
N ALA A 186 29.86 2.87 -3.82
CA ALA A 186 30.55 2.34 -2.66
C ALA A 186 31.84 1.59 -3.02
N GLU A 187 31.83 0.83 -4.11
CA GLU A 187 33.01 0.13 -4.64
C GLU A 187 34.11 1.12 -5.04
N SER A 188 33.77 2.13 -5.87
CA SER A 188 34.73 3.17 -6.29
C SER A 188 35.32 3.97 -5.13
N ARG A 189 34.55 4.23 -4.07
CA ARG A 189 35.08 4.87 -2.85
C ARG A 189 36.01 3.94 -2.08
N SER A 190 35.68 2.66 -1.99
CA SER A 190 36.49 1.67 -1.29
C SER A 190 37.83 1.44 -2.00
N THR A 191 37.84 1.34 -3.33
CA THR A 191 39.08 1.23 -4.12
C THR A 191 39.94 2.49 -4.02
N ALA A 192 39.33 3.69 -4.05
CA ALA A 192 40.04 4.94 -3.86
C ALA A 192 40.68 5.08 -2.46
N LEU A 193 40.04 4.52 -1.42
CA LEU A 193 40.60 4.48 -0.07
C LEU A 193 41.71 3.45 0.09
N GLN A 194 41.65 2.32 -0.63
CA GLN A 194 42.71 1.29 -0.62
C GLN A 194 43.95 1.67 -1.43
N ALA A 195 43.80 2.58 -2.40
CA ALA A 195 44.90 3.11 -3.20
C ALA A 195 45.67 4.27 -2.52
N ARG A 196 45.25 4.69 -1.32
CA ARG A 196 45.92 5.67 -0.47
C ARG A 196 46.65 4.97 0.67
#